data_AF-A0A0F9G4T5-F1
#
_entry.id   AF-A0A0F9G4T5-F1
#
_cell.length_a   1.000
_cell.length_b   1.000
_cell.length_c   1.000
_cell.angle_alpha   90.00
_cell.angle_beta   90.00
_cell.angle_gamma   90.00
#
_symmetry.space_group_name_H-M   'P 1'
#
loop_
_entity.id
_entity.type
_entity.pdbx_description
1 polymer ?
#
loop_
_entity_poly.entity_id
_entity_poly.type
_entity_poly.pdbx_seq_one_letter_code
_entity_poly.pdbx_strand_id
1 'polypeptide(L)'
;YIAGMELANAYTELNDPAVQQENFKLQLRGQQESMAKMDADFITALKYGMPPAGGLGIGIDRLVMVLTSATSIRDVVLFPLLRPIKD
;
A
#
# COMPACT_ATOMS: atom_id res chain seq x y z
N TYR A 1 -13.24 -0.22 -7.44
CA TYR A 1 -12.71 -0.04 -8.81
C TYR A 1 -13.57 0.95 -9.56
N ILE A 2 -12.96 1.89 -10.29
CA ILE A 2 -13.66 2.86 -11.16
C ILE A 2 -12.87 2.95 -12.46
N ALA A 3 -13.56 2.98 -13.61
CA ALA A 3 -12.95 3.04 -14.94
C ALA A 3 -11.83 1.97 -15.15
N GLY A 4 -12.04 0.76 -14.62
CA GLY A 4 -11.06 -0.33 -14.70
C GLY A 4 -9.83 -0.20 -13.79
N MET A 5 -9.73 0.87 -13.00
CA MET A 5 -8.60 1.13 -12.08
C MET A 5 -8.99 0.86 -10.62
N GLU A 6 -8.03 0.38 -9.85
CA GLU A 6 -8.11 0.33 -8.39
C GLU A 6 -7.84 1.73 -7.82
N LEU A 7 -8.89 2.42 -7.36
CA LEU A 7 -8.76 3.76 -6.79
C LEU A 7 -8.50 3.74 -5.29
N ALA A 8 -8.98 2.71 -4.60
CA ALA A 8 -8.82 2.59 -3.17
C ALA A 8 -8.83 1.13 -2.75
N ASN A 9 -8.10 0.86 -1.67
CA ASN A 9 -8.13 -0.39 -0.92
C ASN A 9 -8.53 -0.09 0.53
N ALA A 10 -9.32 -0.97 1.14
CA ALA A 10 -9.75 -0.83 2.52
C ALA A 10 -9.92 -2.21 3.16
N TYR A 11 -9.66 -2.29 4.46
CA TYR A 11 -9.80 -3.51 5.23
C TYR A 11 -9.99 -3.18 6.72
N THR A 12 -10.63 -4.10 7.44
CA THR A 12 -10.55 -4.08 8.91
C THR A 12 -9.12 -4.42 9.31
N GLU A 13 -8.53 -3.59 10.16
CA GLU A 13 -7.16 -3.77 10.60
C GLU A 13 -7.03 -5.04 11.44
N LEU A 14 -6.00 -5.84 11.16
CA LEU A 14 -5.67 -7.00 11.98
C LEU A 14 -4.98 -6.51 13.26
N ASN A 15 -5.72 -6.52 14.36
CA ASN A 15 -5.22 -6.06 15.66
C ASN A 15 -4.76 -7.19 16.60
N ASP A 16 -4.87 -8.46 16.18
CA ASP A 16 -4.33 -9.60 16.94
C ASP A 16 -2.81 -9.73 16.71
N PRO A 17 -1.96 -9.48 17.73
CA PRO A 17 -0.52 -9.52 17.58
C PRO A 17 0.03 -10.91 17.26
N ALA A 18 -0.62 -11.99 17.72
CA ALA A 18 -0.16 -13.35 17.48
C ALA A 18 -0.38 -13.73 16.01
N VAL A 19 -1.57 -13.44 15.48
CA VAL A 19 -1.88 -13.68 14.06
C VAL A 19 -0.99 -12.82 13.16
N GLN A 20 -0.80 -11.54 13.50
CA GLN A 20 0.08 -10.66 12.73
C GLN A 20 1.53 -11.16 12.72
N GLN A 21 2.03 -11.67 13.85
CA GLN A 21 3.38 -12.23 13.94
C GLN A 21 3.54 -13.49 13.07
N GLU A 22 2.55 -14.38 13.03
CA GLU A 22 2.58 -15.55 12.14
C GLU A 22 2.52 -15.14 10.66
N ASN A 23 1.69 -14.14 10.31
CA ASN A 23 1.64 -13.59 8.95
C ASN A 23 3.01 -13.05 8.51
N PHE A 24 3.70 -12.29 9.37
CA PHE A 24 5.07 -11.85 9.07
C PHE A 24 6.05 -13.01 8.90
N LYS A 25 5.98 -14.06 9.73
CA LYS A 25 6.82 -15.26 9.55
C LYS A 25 6.57 -15.96 8.22
N LEU A 26 5.31 -16.04 7.77
CA LEU A 26 4.96 -16.63 6.48
C LEU A 26 5.48 -15.79 5.31
N GLN A 27 5.34 -14.47 5.38
CA GLN A 27 5.85 -13.56 4.35
C GLN A 27 7.38 -13.67 4.18
N LEU A 28 8.11 -13.75 5.30
CA LEU A 28 9.58 -13.89 5.29
C LEU A 28 10.06 -15.22 4.68
N ARG A 29 9.24 -16.27 4.71
CA ARG A 29 9.57 -17.56 4.08
C ARG A 29 9.34 -17.56 2.57
N GLY A 30 8.53 -16.62 2.06
CA GLY A 30 7.91 -16.72 0.74
C GLY A 30 8.61 -16.00 -0.40
N GLN A 31 9.52 -15.05 -0.18
CA GLN A 31 10.01 -14.20 -1.28
C GLN A 31 11.43 -13.67 -1.03
N GLN A 32 12.43 -14.22 -1.73
CA GLN A 32 13.80 -13.67 -1.80
C GLN A 32 13.85 -12.24 -2.38
N GLU A 33 12.81 -11.83 -3.12
CA GLU A 33 12.65 -10.47 -3.68
C GLU A 33 11.72 -9.56 -2.86
N SER A 34 11.15 -10.03 -1.74
CA SER A 34 10.30 -9.16 -0.93
C SER A 34 11.14 -8.20 -0.10
N MET A 35 10.66 -6.96 0.02
CA MET A 35 11.14 -6.01 1.02
C MET A 35 10.63 -6.34 2.43
N ALA A 36 10.02 -7.53 2.63
CA ALA A 36 9.43 -7.92 3.89
C ALA A 36 10.53 -8.10 4.95
N LYS A 37 10.38 -7.38 6.06
CA LYS A 37 11.23 -7.50 7.24
C LYS A 37 10.33 -7.74 8.45
N MET A 38 10.82 -8.50 9.43
CA MET A 38 10.12 -8.59 10.70
C MET A 38 10.13 -7.21 11.38
N ASP A 39 8.94 -6.67 11.63
CA ASP A 39 8.76 -5.45 12.42
C ASP A 39 8.32 -5.82 13.84
N ALA A 40 9.30 -6.03 14.72
CA ALA A 40 9.05 -6.41 16.10
C ALA A 40 8.42 -5.27 16.93
N ASP A 41 8.70 -4.01 16.55
CA ASP A 41 8.19 -2.82 17.22
C ASP A 41 6.70 -2.65 16.92
N PHE A 42 6.28 -2.88 15.68
CA PHE A 42 4.86 -2.90 15.30
C PHE A 42 4.07 -3.98 16.06
N ILE A 43 4.61 -5.21 16.15
CA ILE A 43 3.98 -6.29 16.95
C ILE A 43 3.90 -5.89 18.43
N THR A 44 4.93 -5.22 18.95
CA THR A 44 4.95 -4.75 20.33
C THR A 44 3.88 -3.69 20.56
N ALA A 45 3.71 -2.75 19.63
CA ALA A 45 2.63 -1.76 19.66
C ALA A 45 1.24 -2.42 19.69
N LEU A 46 1.00 -3.45 18.87
CA LEU A 46 -0.28 -4.19 18.87
C LEU A 46 -0.59 -4.82 20.23
N LYS A 47 0.43 -5.32 20.94
CA LYS A 47 0.28 -5.93 22.28
C LYS A 47 -0.17 -4.95 23.36
N TYR A 48 0.07 -3.64 23.18
CA TYR A 48 -0.46 -2.63 24.08
C TYR A 48 -1.98 -2.39 23.91
N GLY A 49 -2.59 -2.99 22.88
CA GLY A 49 -4.03 -2.99 22.69
C GLY A 49 -4.49 -2.02 21.61
N MET A 50 -4.27 -2.38 20.35
CA MET A 50 -4.88 -1.65 19.22
C MET A 50 -6.41 -1.88 19.21
N PRO A 51 -7.23 -0.81 19.25
CA PRO A 51 -8.68 -0.96 19.18
C PRO A 51 -9.12 -1.47 17.80
N PRO A 52 -10.36 -1.99 17.68
CA PRO A 52 -10.94 -2.27 16.37
C PRO A 52 -10.89 -1.03 15.48
N ALA A 53 -10.26 -1.15 14.31
CA ALA A 53 -10.05 -0.05 13.38
C ALA A 53 -10.22 -0.52 11.93
N GLY A 54 -10.44 0.43 11.02
CA GLY A 54 -10.44 0.20 9.58
C GLY A 54 -9.42 1.09 8.89
N GLY A 55 -8.66 0.51 7.96
CA GLY A 55 -7.72 1.21 7.11
C GLY A 55 -8.32 1.52 5.74
N LEU A 56 -7.91 2.64 5.16
CA LEU A 56 -8.27 3.06 3.81
C LEU A 56 -7.06 3.73 3.15
N GLY A 57 -6.67 3.24 1.98
CA GLY A 57 -5.71 3.89 1.09
C GLY A 57 -6.39 4.33 -0.18
N ILE A 58 -6.21 5.59 -0.58
CA ILE A 58 -6.73 6.15 -1.84
C ILE A 58 -5.55 6.52 -2.75
N GLY A 59 -5.57 6.04 -3.99
CA GLY A 59 -4.63 6.44 -5.02
C GLY A 59 -5.00 7.82 -5.58
N ILE A 60 -4.39 8.88 -5.05
CA ILE A 60 -4.69 10.27 -5.42
C ILE A 60 -4.47 10.52 -6.91
N ASP A 61 -3.37 10.07 -7.50
CA ASP A 61 -3.09 10.25 -8.93
C ASP A 61 -4.18 9.61 -9.80
N ARG A 62 -4.63 8.40 -9.45
CA ARG A 62 -5.71 7.70 -10.16
C ARG A 62 -7.05 8.40 -9.98
N LEU A 63 -7.33 8.93 -8.79
CA LEU A 63 -8.53 9.74 -8.55
C LEU A 63 -8.52 10.97 -9.45
N VAL A 64 -7.40 11.71 -9.51
CA VAL A 64 -7.27 12.88 -10.38
C VAL A 64 -7.41 12.49 -11.85
N MET A 65 -6.78 11.38 -12.29
CA MET A 65 -6.91 10.88 -13.66
C MET A 65 -8.37 10.67 -14.06
N VAL A 66 -9.18 10.05 -13.18
CA VAL A 66 -10.62 9.85 -13.43
C VAL A 66 -11.35 11.20 -13.51
N LEU A 67 -11.07 12.12 -12.60
CA LEU A 67 -11.72 13.44 -12.55
C LEU A 67 -11.38 14.33 -13.75
N THR A 68 -10.18 14.18 -14.31
CA THR A 68 -9.71 14.98 -15.45
C THR A 68 -9.80 14.25 -16.79
N SER A 69 -10.36 13.03 -16.81
CA SER A 69 -10.36 12.14 -17.99
C SER A 69 -8.96 11.86 -18.57
N ALA A 70 -7.90 11.95 -17.75
CA ALA A 70 -6.55 11.66 -18.18
C ALA A 70 -6.34 10.14 -18.30
N THR A 71 -5.75 9.71 -19.41
CA THR A 71 -5.48 8.29 -19.67
C THR A 71 -4.07 7.86 -19.23
N SER A 72 -3.20 8.82 -18.91
CA SER A 72 -1.83 8.60 -18.45
C SER A 72 -1.58 9.33 -17.12
N ILE A 73 -0.93 8.65 -16.18
CA ILE A 73 -0.51 9.24 -14.89
C ILE A 73 0.45 10.43 -15.09
N ARG A 74 1.19 10.47 -16.21
CA ARG A 74 2.11 11.57 -16.52
C ARG A 74 1.38 12.89 -16.75
N ASP A 75 0.09 12.85 -17.09
CA ASP A 75 -0.70 14.04 -17.37
C ASP A 75 -1.22 14.70 -16.07
N VAL A 76 -1.10 14.01 -14.93
CA VAL A 76 -1.54 14.51 -13.61
C VAL A 76 -0.39 14.73 -12.63
N VAL A 77 0.85 14.45 -13.05
CA VAL A 77 2.07 14.68 -12.26
C VAL A 77 2.84 15.84 -12.90
N LEU A 78 3.10 16.90 -12.13
CA LEU A 78 3.71 18.13 -12.66
C LEU A 78 5.11 17.90 -13.29
N PHE A 79 5.92 17.03 -12.67
CA PHE A 79 7.25 16.65 -13.15
C PHE A 79 7.36 15.12 -13.14
N PRO A 80 6.84 14.42 -14.16
CA PRO A 80 6.82 12.96 -14.17
C PRO A 80 8.22 12.40 -14.40
N LEU A 81 8.47 11.16 -13.93
CA LEU A 81 9.71 10.46 -14.24
C LEU A 81 9.80 10.19 -15.75
N LEU A 82 10.82 10.80 -16.39
CA LEU A 82 11.13 10.61 -17.80
C LEU A 82 12.33 9.67 -17.96
N ARG A 83 12.39 9.00 -19.11
CA ARG A 83 13.60 8.27 -19.49
C ARG A 83 14.70 9.29 -19.81
N PRO A 84 15.92 9.16 -19.24
CA PRO A 84 17.03 10.02 -19.60
C PRO A 84 17.33 9.94 -21.10
N ILE A 85 17.68 11.08 -21.71
CA ILE A 85 18.21 11.11 -23.07
C ILE A 85 19.66 10.60 -22.98
N LYS A 86 20.01 9.60 -23.79
CA LYS A 86 21.41 9.20 -23.97
C LYS A 86 22.02 10.13 -25.01
N ASP A 87 23.17 10.73 -24.68
CA ASP A 87 24.03 11.42 -25.64
C ASP A 87 24.56 10.45 -26.71
#